data_AF-A0A2E8VE36-F1
#
_entry.id   AF-A0A2E8VE36-F1
#
_cell.length_a   1.000
_cell.length_b   1.000
_cell.length_c   1.000
_cell.angle_alpha   90.00
_cell.angle_beta   90.00
_cell.angle_gamma   90.00
#
_symmetry.space_group_name_H-M   'P 1'
#
loop_
_entity.id
_entity.type
_entity.pdbx_description
1 polymer ?
#
loop_
_entity_poly.entity_id
_entity_poly.type
_entity_poly.pdbx_seq_one_letter_code
_entity_poly.pdbx_strand_id
1 'polypeptide(L)' 'MFKGPKIYHNPRCRKSREALNYLNECGYSVEIIKYFETKLTSKDISKLLNKINLKPIEITRKNEIIWKKKFSKMN' A
#
# COMPACT_ATOMS: atom_id res chain seq x y z
N MET A 1 8.93 19.47 8.87
CA MET A 1 8.12 18.25 8.60
C MET A 1 8.02 18.07 7.10
N PHE A 2 8.37 16.90 6.57
CA PHE A 2 8.33 16.62 5.13
C PHE A 2 6.87 16.68 4.60
N LYS A 3 6.64 17.40 3.52
CA LYS A 3 5.30 17.60 2.90
C LYS A 3 5.12 16.89 1.55
N GLY A 4 6.09 16.07 1.13
CA GLY A 4 6.02 15.34 -0.13
C GLY A 4 5.08 14.12 -0.08
N PRO A 5 4.76 13.53 -1.25
CA PRO A 5 4.00 12.29 -1.31
C PRO A 5 4.68 11.16 -0.54
N LYS A 6 3.88 10.25 0.01
CA LYS A 6 4.35 9.05 0.69
C LYS A 6 3.99 7.82 -0.13
N ILE A 7 4.90 6.86 -0.23
CA ILE A 7 4.66 5.57 -0.89
C ILE A 7 4.90 4.40 0.06
N TYR A 8 3.91 3.53 0.19
CA TYR A 8 4.04 2.26 0.91
C TYR A 8 4.59 1.22 -0.05
N HIS A 9 5.92 1.05 -0.02
CA HIS A 9 6.63 0.37 -1.07
C HIS A 9 6.97 -1.08 -0.72
N ASN A 10 6.73 -1.98 -1.68
CA ASN A 10 7.24 -3.35 -1.67
C ASN A 10 8.22 -3.55 -2.83
N PRO A 11 9.54 -3.72 -2.57
CA PRO A 11 10.53 -3.85 -3.62
C PRO A 11 10.34 -5.09 -4.49
N ARG A 12 9.62 -6.11 -4.01
CA ARG A 12 9.31 -7.33 -4.78
C ARG A 12 8.10 -7.17 -5.70
N CYS A 13 7.27 -6.14 -5.52
CA CYS A 13 6.06 -5.92 -6.32
C CYS A 13 6.35 -5.03 -7.53
N ARG A 14 6.18 -5.56 -8.75
CA ARG A 14 6.39 -4.82 -10.02
C ARG A 14 5.65 -3.48 -10.04
N LYS A 15 4.34 -3.48 -9.78
CA LYS A 15 3.52 -2.25 -9.75
C LYS A 15 4.00 -1.24 -8.70
N SER A 16 4.54 -1.72 -7.58
CA SER A 16 5.09 -0.84 -6.54
C SER A 16 6.39 -0.17 -6.97
N ARG A 17 7.20 -0.84 -7.80
CA ARG A 17 8.41 -0.25 -8.40
C ARG A 17 8.05 0.73 -9.51
N GLU A 18 7.11 0.37 -10.38
CA GLU A 18 6.60 1.26 -11.44
C GLU A 18 6.02 2.56 -10.84
N ALA A 19 5.23 2.47 -9.77
CA ALA A 19 4.70 3.65 -9.08
C ALA A 19 5.80 4.55 -8.47
N LEU A 20 6.84 3.96 -7.87
CA LEU A 20 7.97 4.72 -7.33
C LEU A 20 8.76 5.43 -8.46
N ASN A 21 9.03 4.71 -9.55
CA ASN A 21 9.73 5.28 -10.70
C ASN A 21 8.94 6.44 -11.30
N TYR A 22 7.63 6.28 -11.50
CA TYR A 22 6.77 7.34 -12.01
C TYR A 22 6.80 8.61 -11.13
N LEU A 23 6.74 8.46 -9.81
CA LEU A 23 6.83 9.60 -8.90
C LEU A 23 8.20 10.31 -9.00
N ASN A 24 9.28 9.54 -9.15
CA ASN A 24 10.63 10.08 -9.34
C ASN A 24 10.76 10.80 -10.70
N GLU A 25 10.22 10.23 -11.77
CA GLU A 25 10.18 10.81 -13.12
C GLU A 25 9.40 12.13 -13.15
N CYS A 26 8.34 12.24 -12.34
CA CYS A 26 7.59 13.49 -12.15
C CYS A 26 8.34 14.53 -11.29
N GLY A 27 9.54 14.22 -10.79
CA GLY A 27 10.34 15.13 -9.95
C GLY A 27 9.87 15.24 -8.50
N TYR A 28 9.02 14.33 -8.01
CA TYR A 28 8.60 14.36 -6.60
C TYR A 28 9.69 13.79 -5.69
N SER A 29 10.02 14.52 -4.63
CA SER A 29 10.64 13.91 -3.46
C SER A 29 9.59 13.07 -2.72
N VAL A 30 9.81 11.76 -2.63
CA VAL A 30 8.86 10.80 -2.04
C VAL A 30 9.40 10.24 -0.72
N GLU A 31 8.56 10.17 0.30
CA GLU A 31 8.85 9.41 1.52
C GLU A 31 8.53 7.93 1.29
N ILE A 32 9.54 7.07 1.31
CA ILE A 32 9.38 5.62 1.11
C ILE A 32 9.16 4.93 2.46
N ILE A 33 7.98 4.34 2.64
CA ILE A 33 7.63 3.55 3.82
C ILE A 33 7.67 2.06 3.46
N LYS A 34 8.64 1.34 4.01
CA LYS A 34 8.76 -0.11 3.85
C LYS A 34 7.85 -0.84 4.84
N TYR A 35 6.60 -1.06 4.46
CA TYR A 35 5.58 -1.60 5.36
C TYR A 35 5.83 -3.05 5.86
N PHE A 36 6.78 -3.78 5.26
CA PHE A 36 7.23 -5.08 5.79
C PHE A 36 8.19 -4.96 6.97
N GLU A 37 8.96 -3.86 7.03
CA GLU A 37 9.88 -3.58 8.13
C GLU A 37 9.14 -2.85 9.26
N THR A 38 8.28 -1.89 8.91
CA THR A 38 7.44 -1.16 9.86
C THR A 38 5.98 -1.55 9.71
N LYS A 39 5.48 -2.36 10.65
CA LYS A 39 4.06 -2.78 10.64
C LYS A 39 3.14 -1.57 10.80
N LEU A 40 2.10 -1.53 9.97
CA LEU A 40 1.01 -0.57 10.11
C LEU A 40 0.01 -1.05 11.14
N THR A 41 -0.45 -0.15 12.01
CA THR A 41 -1.57 -0.45 12.91
C THR A 41 -2.89 -0.40 12.15
N SER A 42 -3.96 -0.97 12.71
CA SER A 42 -5.32 -0.83 12.17
C SER A 42 -5.74 0.63 12.01
N LYS A 43 -5.31 1.51 12.94
CA LYS A 43 -5.55 2.95 12.88
C LYS A 43 -4.82 3.62 11.70
N ASP A 44 -3.60 3.19 11.40
CA ASP A 44 -2.84 3.70 10.25
C ASP A 44 -3.50 3.29 8.93
N ILE A 45 -3.91 2.02 8.82
CA ILE A 45 -4.61 1.50 7.65
C ILE A 45 -5.94 2.22 7.43
N SER A 46 -6.73 2.43 8.49
CA SER A 46 -7.99 3.17 8.42
C SER A 46 -7.79 4.61 7.93
N LYS A 47 -6.76 5.31 8.44
CA LYS A 47 -6.41 6.66 7.96
C LYS A 47 -6.02 6.67 6.48
N LEU A 48 -5.28 5.66 6.00
CA LEU A 48 -4.88 5.56 4.60
C LEU A 48 -6.07 5.33 3.69
N LEU A 49 -6.94 4.39 4.05
CA LEU A 49 -8.17 4.07 3.33
C LEU A 49 -9.08 5.30 3.18
N ASN A 50 -9.22 6.10 4.25
CA ASN A 50 -9.98 7.35 4.21
C ASN A 50 -9.38 8.38 3.23
N LYS A 51 -8.05 8.46 3.12
CA LYS A 51 -7.38 9.41 2.20
C LYS A 51 -7.55 9.04 0.74
N ILE A 52 -7.61 7.75 0.43
CA ILE A 52 -7.77 7.25 -0.95
C ILE A 52 -9.22 6.92 -1.30
N ASN A 53 -10.15 7.12 -0.36
CA ASN A 53 -11.58 6.83 -0.49
C ASN A 53 -11.87 5.39 -0.95
N LEU A 54 -11.18 4.42 -0.34
CA LEU A 54 -11.40 2.99 -0.60
C LEU A 54 -11.73 2.23 0.68
N LYS A 55 -12.49 1.15 0.55
CA LYS A 55 -12.76 0.16 1.60
C LYS A 55 -11.61 -0.84 1.72
N PRO A 56 -11.43 -1.49 2.88
CA PRO A 56 -10.38 -2.50 3.06
C PRO A 56 -10.41 -3.61 2.01
N ILE A 57 -11.60 -4.07 1.61
CA ILE A 57 -11.77 -5.18 0.66
C ILE A 57 -11.28 -4.82 -0.76
N GLU A 58 -11.29 -3.55 -1.13
CA GLU A 58 -10.90 -3.06 -2.45
C GLU A 58 -9.39 -3.09 -2.65
N ILE A 59 -8.61 -2.96 -1.58
CA ILE A 59 -7.14 -3.04 -1.61
C ILE A 59 -6.59 -4.42 -1.18
N THR A 60 -7.47 -5.33 -0.77
CA THR A 60 -7.05 -6.64 -0.28
C THR A 60 -6.58 -7.54 -1.43
N ARG A 61 -5.39 -8.14 -1.28
CA ARG A 61 -4.84 -9.07 -2.27
C ARG A 61 -5.53 -10.44 -2.17
N LYS A 62 -6.60 -10.62 -2.95
CA LYS A 62 -7.39 -11.87 -2.96
C LYS A 62 -6.66 -13.10 -3.53
N ASN A 63 -5.55 -12.88 -4.24
CA ASN A 63 -4.77 -13.97 -4.84
C ASN A 63 -3.80 -14.67 -3.88
N GLU A 64 -3.56 -14.10 -2.70
CA GLU A 64 -2.65 -14.68 -1.70
C GLU A 64 -3.21 -15.99 -1.11
N ILE A 65 -2.33 -16.95 -0.82
CA ILE A 65 -2.72 -18.27 -0.29
C ILE A 65 -3.53 -18.11 1.01
N ILE A 66 -3.14 -17.19 1.88
CA ILE A 66 -3.85 -16.92 3.14
C ILE A 66 -5.29 -16.44 2.88
N TRP A 67 -5.49 -15.59 1.88
CA TRP A 67 -6.83 -15.15 1.49
C TRP A 67 -7.65 -16.33 0.99
N LYS A 68 -7.11 -17.10 0.03
CA LYS A 68 -7.80 -18.25 -0.54
C LYS A 68 -8.18 -19.30 0.51
N LYS A 69 -7.30 -19.56 1.50
CA LYS A 69 -7.52 -20.57 2.55
C LYS A 69 -8.50 -20.11 3.64
N LYS A 70 -8.47 -18.84 4.04
CA LYS A 70 -9.22 -18.35 5.23
C LYS A 70 -10.41 -17.46 4.90
N PHE A 71 -10.41 -16.81 3.75
CA PHE A 71 -11.30 -15.68 3.45
C PHE A 71 -11.96 -15.75 2.07
N SER A 72 -11.72 -16.81 1.29
CA SER A 72 -12.32 -16.98 -0.05
C SER A 72 -13.85 -17.01 -0.07
N LYS A 73 -14.48 -17.33 1.06
CA LYS A 73 -15.93 -17.37 1.24
C LYS A 73 -16.51 -16.06 1.77
N MET A 74 -15.69 -15.04 2.00
CA MET A 74 -16.18 -13.69 2.34
C MET A 74 -16.62 -13.00 1.06
N ASN A 75 -17.94 -12.84 0.90
CA ASN A 75 -18.55 -11.97 -0.09
C ASN A 75 -18.47 -10.51 0.37
#